data_AF-A0A662GPM9-F1
#
_entry.id   AF-A0A662GPM9-F1
#
_cell.length_a   1.000
_cell.length_b   1.000
_cell.length_c   1.000
_cell.angle_alpha   90.00
_cell.angle_beta   90.00
_cell.angle_gamma   90.00
#
_symmetry.space_group_name_H-M   'P 1'
#
loop_
_entity.id
_entity.type
_entity.pdbx_description
1 polymer ?
#
loop_
_entity_poly.entity_id
_entity_poly.type
_entity_poly.pdbx_seq_one_letter_code
_entity_poly.pdbx_strand_id
1 'polypeptide(L)'
;MVKITVDIPEEIVKFIEKKISEGLFSSKEEFIMHAVRLLAELYGIGGISILEKLITVFTEKKKPLRPSELSEEEAYILSLFRESTFLYPEEIWARVLEDSMIRGIKPLKKEIVFNTIEKLVEKGYLQKLKKDGETIIKILKRVE
;
A
#
# COMPACT_ATOMS: atom_id res chain seq x y z
N MET A 1 4.78 -13.93 -25.37
CA MET A 1 5.27 -13.78 -23.98
C MET A 1 6.78 -13.57 -24.05
N VAL A 2 7.26 -12.40 -23.64
CA VAL A 2 8.70 -12.13 -23.58
C VAL A 2 9.25 -12.78 -22.33
N LYS A 3 10.16 -13.75 -22.48
CA LYS A 3 10.82 -14.42 -21.36
C LYS A 3 11.97 -13.50 -20.91
N ILE A 4 11.77 -12.77 -19.82
CA ILE A 4 12.83 -11.94 -19.24
C ILE A 4 13.75 -12.90 -18.47
N THR A 5 14.87 -13.27 -19.06
CA THR A 5 15.98 -13.91 -18.37
C THR A 5 16.86 -12.83 -17.78
N VAL A 6 16.87 -12.73 -16.45
CA VAL A 6 17.78 -11.85 -15.72
C VAL A 6 18.95 -12.69 -15.24
N ASP A 7 20.12 -12.46 -15.83
CA ASP A 7 21.35 -13.03 -15.32
C ASP A 7 21.81 -12.23 -14.10
N ILE A 8 21.93 -12.89 -12.95
CA ILE A 8 22.42 -12.28 -11.72
C ILE A 8 23.95 -12.39 -11.73
N PRO A 9 24.69 -11.26 -11.62
CA PRO A 9 26.15 -11.29 -11.56
C PRO A 9 26.66 -12.19 -10.42
N GLU A 10 27.67 -13.03 -10.70
CA GLU A 10 28.26 -13.94 -9.70
C GLU A 10 28.76 -13.22 -8.45
N GLU A 11 29.27 -11.99 -8.61
CA GLU A 11 29.76 -11.18 -7.48
C GLU A 11 28.65 -10.90 -6.46
N ILE A 12 27.42 -10.69 -6.93
CA ILE A 12 26.26 -10.48 -6.05
C ILE A 12 25.93 -11.78 -5.32
N VAL A 13 25.95 -12.92 -6.01
CA VAL A 13 25.69 -14.23 -5.39
C VAL A 13 26.71 -14.51 -4.29
N LYS A 14 28.00 -14.28 -4.58
CA LYS A 14 29.10 -14.46 -3.61
C LYS A 14 28.96 -13.51 -2.43
N PHE A 15 28.52 -12.27 -2.66
CA PHE A 15 28.26 -11.31 -1.59
C PHE A 15 27.14 -11.80 -0.67
N ILE A 16 26.01 -12.27 -1.22
CA ILE A 16 24.89 -12.79 -0.43
C ILE A 16 25.33 -13.99 0.41
N GLU A 17 26.05 -14.94 -0.19
CA GLU A 17 26.55 -16.12 0.51
C GLU A 17 27.52 -15.77 1.64
N LYS A 18 28.39 -14.77 1.43
CA LYS A 18 29.27 -14.24 2.47
C LYS A 18 28.46 -13.65 3.64
N LYS A 19 27.37 -12.94 3.37
CA LYS A 19 26.53 -12.37 4.44
C LYS A 19 25.76 -13.42 5.23
N ILE A 20 25.42 -14.53 4.60
CA ILE A 20 24.82 -15.68 5.28
C ILE A 20 25.88 -16.39 6.14
N SER A 21 27.09 -16.60 5.63
CA SER A 21 28.16 -17.26 6.40
C SER A 21 28.65 -16.42 7.59
N GLU A 22 28.55 -15.09 7.49
CA GLU A 22 28.78 -14.16 8.61
C GLU A 22 27.66 -14.19 9.67
N GLY A 23 26.57 -14.94 9.45
CA GLY A 23 25.44 -15.04 10.37
C GLY A 23 24.55 -13.79 10.41
N LEU A 24 24.70 -12.88 9.46
CA LEU A 24 23.88 -11.67 9.36
C LEU A 24 22.48 -11.96 8.77
N PHE A 25 22.36 -13.05 8.01
CA PHE A 25 21.10 -13.57 7.48
C PHE A 25 21.10 -15.10 7.56
N SER A 26 19.93 -15.68 7.75
CA SER A 26 19.70 -17.12 7.88
C SER A 26 19.58 -17.81 6.51
N SER A 27 19.13 -17.09 5.48
CA SER A 27 19.02 -17.63 4.12
C SER A 27 19.11 -16.54 3.03
N LYS A 28 19.19 -16.99 1.76
CA LYS A 28 19.18 -16.10 0.58
C LYS A 28 17.86 -15.36 0.46
N GLU A 29 16.75 -16.04 0.76
CA GLU A 29 15.40 -15.47 0.75
C GLU A 29 15.27 -14.35 1.79
N GLU A 30 15.83 -14.54 3.00
CA GLU A 30 15.83 -13.51 4.04
C GLU A 30 16.60 -12.27 3.59
N PHE A 31 17.81 -12.44 3.03
CA PHE A 31 18.57 -11.32 2.48
C PHE A 31 17.76 -10.53 1.43
N ILE A 32 17.16 -11.23 0.46
CA ILE A 32 16.38 -10.60 -0.62
C ILE A 32 15.19 -9.83 -0.04
N MET A 33 14.49 -10.41 0.93
CA MET A 33 13.36 -9.77 1.60
C MET A 33 13.77 -8.45 2.26
N HIS A 34 14.88 -8.44 3.00
CA HIS A 34 15.39 -7.22 3.63
C HIS A 34 15.88 -6.20 2.61
N ALA A 35 16.51 -6.63 1.52
CA ALA A 35 16.95 -5.73 0.44
C ALA A 35 15.75 -5.05 -0.25
N VAL A 36 14.70 -5.82 -0.56
CA VAL A 36 13.45 -5.27 -1.13
C VAL A 36 12.80 -4.29 -0.16
N ARG A 37 12.77 -4.62 1.13
CA ARG A 37 12.23 -3.72 2.17
C ARG A 37 12.99 -2.41 2.24
N LEU A 38 14.33 -2.46 2.28
CA LEU A 38 15.18 -1.28 2.31
C LEU A 38 14.95 -0.40 1.07
N LEU A 39 14.87 -1.02 -0.12
CA LEU A 39 14.58 -0.29 -1.35
C LEU A 39 13.19 0.36 -1.30
N ALA A 40 12.17 -0.36 -0.82
CA ALA A 40 10.84 0.21 -0.67
C ALA A 40 10.81 1.41 0.29
N GLU A 41 11.52 1.33 1.41
CA GLU A 41 11.68 2.45 2.35
C GLU A 41 12.41 3.63 1.72
N LEU A 42 13.52 3.39 1.00
CA LEU A 42 14.31 4.43 0.32
C LEU A 42 13.53 5.16 -0.79
N TYR A 43 12.69 4.43 -1.53
CA TYR A 43 11.88 5.00 -2.61
C TYR A 43 10.52 5.54 -2.13
N GLY A 44 10.31 5.65 -0.82
CA GLY A 44 9.07 6.21 -0.27
C GLY A 44 7.83 5.38 -0.58
N ILE A 45 8.01 4.08 -0.85
CA ILE A 45 6.93 3.11 -0.96
C ILE A 45 6.45 2.80 0.47
N GLY A 46 5.86 3.82 1.10
CA GLY A 46 5.30 3.79 2.44
C GLY A 46 3.96 3.07 2.41
N GLY A 47 4.01 1.75 2.47
CA GLY A 47 2.81 0.94 2.58
C GLY A 47 3.13 -0.54 2.59
N ILE A 48 2.76 -1.19 3.70
CA ILE A 48 2.75 -2.65 3.87
C ILE A 48 2.14 -3.33 2.63
N SER A 49 1.12 -2.73 2.01
CA SER A 49 0.42 -3.19 0.80
C SER A 49 1.27 -3.48 -0.45
N ILE A 50 2.30 -2.68 -0.78
CA ILE A 50 3.12 -2.93 -1.98
C ILE A 50 4.20 -3.97 -1.68
N LEU A 51 4.75 -3.93 -0.47
CA LEU A 51 5.64 -4.97 0.03
C LEU A 51 4.92 -6.32 0.08
N GLU A 52 3.70 -6.36 0.61
CA GLU A 52 2.83 -7.54 0.63
C GLU A 52 2.47 -8.02 -0.77
N LYS A 53 2.24 -7.12 -1.74
CA LYS A 53 2.04 -7.49 -3.16
C LYS A 53 3.29 -8.13 -3.77
N LEU A 54 4.48 -7.61 -3.49
CA LEU A 54 5.74 -8.22 -3.94
C LEU A 54 6.00 -9.55 -3.23
N ILE A 55 5.77 -9.60 -1.92
CA ILE A 55 5.90 -10.81 -1.10
C ILE A 55 4.90 -11.87 -1.57
N THR A 56 3.65 -11.53 -1.87
CA THR A 56 2.65 -12.50 -2.37
C THR A 56 3.01 -13.06 -3.74
N VAL A 57 3.65 -12.28 -4.62
CA VAL A 57 4.19 -12.79 -5.90
C VAL A 57 5.31 -13.81 -5.67
N PHE A 58 6.11 -13.66 -4.61
CA PHE A 58 7.21 -14.57 -4.28
C PHE A 58 6.84 -15.73 -3.35
N THR A 59 5.76 -15.63 -2.57
CA THR A 59 5.42 -16.57 -1.48
C THR A 59 4.10 -17.33 -1.69
N GLU A 60 3.56 -17.42 -2.92
CA GLU A 60 2.26 -18.08 -3.16
C GLU A 60 2.16 -19.48 -2.53
N LYS A 61 1.57 -19.54 -1.33
CA LYS A 61 0.67 -20.57 -0.81
C LYS A 61 0.10 -20.11 0.55
N LYS A 62 -0.95 -19.29 0.46
CA LYS A 62 -2.23 -19.36 1.18
C LYS A 62 -2.82 -17.96 1.25
N LYS A 63 -3.70 -17.63 0.30
CA LYS A 63 -4.71 -16.62 0.55
C LYS A 63 -5.69 -17.20 1.57
N PRO A 64 -5.90 -16.61 2.75
CA PRO A 64 -7.23 -16.63 3.31
C PRO A 64 -8.07 -15.73 2.39
N LEU A 65 -8.81 -16.34 1.47
CA LEU A 65 -9.94 -15.71 0.80
C LEU A 65 -11.00 -15.42 1.87
N ARG A 66 -10.83 -14.33 2.62
CA ARG A 66 -12.00 -13.54 3.00
C ARG A 66 -12.31 -12.69 1.78
N PRO A 67 -13.51 -12.76 1.19
CA PRO A 67 -13.91 -11.71 0.27
C PRO A 67 -13.82 -10.40 1.06
N SER A 68 -12.88 -9.53 0.66
CA SER A 68 -12.86 -8.17 1.16
C SER A 68 -14.23 -7.58 0.83
N GLU A 69 -15.03 -7.20 1.84
CA GLU A 69 -16.27 -6.43 1.63
C GLU A 69 -16.01 -5.10 0.90
N LEU A 70 -14.73 -4.71 0.84
CA LEU A 70 -14.22 -3.48 0.24
C LEU A 70 -13.65 -3.74 -1.16
N SER A 71 -14.02 -2.89 -2.12
CA SER A 71 -13.35 -2.79 -3.41
C SER A 71 -11.93 -2.23 -3.28
N GLU A 72 -11.11 -2.37 -4.32
CA GLU A 72 -9.76 -1.78 -4.33
C GLU A 72 -9.79 -0.26 -4.14
N GLU A 73 -10.79 0.42 -4.70
CA GLU A 73 -10.99 1.87 -4.56
C GLU A 73 -11.37 2.22 -3.12
N GLU A 74 -12.24 1.43 -2.48
CA GLU A 74 -12.66 1.62 -1.10
C GLU A 74 -11.50 1.43 -0.12
N ALA A 75 -10.71 0.37 -0.31
CA ALA A 75 -9.48 0.14 0.46
C ALA A 75 -8.45 1.27 0.26
N TYR A 76 -8.29 1.73 -0.98
CA TYR A 76 -7.41 2.86 -1.30
C TYR A 76 -7.84 4.13 -0.56
N ILE A 77 -9.12 4.52 -0.62
CA ILE A 77 -9.63 5.71 0.06
C ILE A 77 -9.44 5.62 1.58
N LEU A 78 -9.66 4.45 2.20
CA LEU A 78 -9.40 4.26 3.62
C LEU A 78 -7.92 4.41 3.97
N SER A 79 -7.01 3.93 3.11
CA SER A 79 -5.56 4.06 3.34
C SER A 79 -5.07 5.51 3.37
N LEU A 80 -5.77 6.43 2.69
CA LEU A 80 -5.42 7.86 2.67
C LEU A 80 -5.58 8.54 4.02
N PHE A 81 -6.33 7.96 4.96
CA PHE A 81 -6.45 8.51 6.31
C PHE A 81 -5.11 8.43 7.07
N ARG A 82 -4.23 7.46 6.76
CA ARG A 82 -2.97 7.22 7.48
C ARG A 82 -3.24 7.18 9.00
N GLU A 83 -2.63 8.08 9.77
CA GLU A 83 -2.86 8.22 11.20
C GLU A 83 -4.04 9.14 11.56
N SER A 84 -4.54 9.93 10.61
CA SER A 84 -5.63 10.89 10.82
C SER A 84 -6.96 10.18 11.13
N THR A 85 -7.70 10.68 12.11
CA THR A 85 -9.04 10.19 12.44
C THR A 85 -10.13 10.92 11.68
N PHE A 86 -9.85 12.16 11.28
CA PHE A 86 -10.78 13.06 10.62
C PHE A 86 -10.09 13.72 9.43
N LEU A 87 -10.81 13.88 8.32
CA LEU A 87 -10.36 14.63 7.16
C LEU A 87 -11.54 15.37 6.53
N TYR A 88 -11.28 16.54 5.95
CA TYR A 88 -12.23 17.17 5.04
C TYR A 88 -12.23 16.42 3.69
N PRO A 89 -13.36 16.38 2.96
CA PRO A 89 -13.43 15.77 1.63
C PRO A 89 -12.33 16.30 0.68
N GLU A 90 -12.06 17.60 0.74
CA GLU A 90 -11.04 18.28 -0.04
C GLU A 90 -9.63 17.83 0.34
N GLU A 91 -9.37 17.53 1.61
CA GLU A 91 -8.10 16.98 2.07
C GLU A 91 -7.89 15.54 1.58
N ILE A 92 -8.96 14.73 1.56
CA ILE A 92 -8.91 13.38 0.97
C ILE A 92 -8.53 13.50 -0.51
N TRP A 93 -9.14 14.44 -1.23
CA TRP A 93 -8.80 14.72 -2.62
C TRP A 93 -7.34 15.18 -2.80
N ALA A 94 -6.87 16.09 -1.95
CA ALA A 94 -5.47 16.53 -1.99
C ALA A 94 -4.49 15.37 -1.79
N ARG A 95 -4.81 14.44 -0.88
CA ARG A 95 -3.99 13.23 -0.63
C ARG A 95 -4.01 12.25 -1.81
N VAL A 96 -5.12 12.14 -2.55
CA VAL A 96 -5.16 11.36 -3.81
C VAL A 96 -4.18 11.94 -4.83
N LEU A 97 -4.17 13.26 -4.99
CA LEU A 97 -3.27 13.95 -5.92
C LEU A 97 -1.80 13.77 -5.52
N GLU A 98 -1.50 13.94 -4.23
CA GLU A 98 -0.17 13.73 -3.64
C GLU A 98 0.33 12.30 -3.90
N ASP A 99 -0.45 11.28 -3.54
CA ASP A 99 -0.08 9.88 -3.71
C ASP A 99 0.10 9.50 -5.18
N SER A 100 -0.75 10.02 -6.06
CA SER A 100 -0.64 9.79 -7.51
C SER A 100 0.62 10.43 -8.08
N MET A 101 0.99 11.62 -7.62
CA MET A 101 2.22 12.31 -8.00
C MET A 101 3.46 11.51 -7.55
N ILE A 102 3.49 11.04 -6.30
CA ILE A 102 4.59 10.23 -5.75
C ILE A 102 4.77 8.94 -6.55
N ARG A 103 3.67 8.28 -6.90
CA ARG A 103 3.68 7.01 -7.65
C ARG A 103 3.87 7.17 -9.16
N GLY A 104 3.85 8.40 -9.68
CA GLY A 104 3.94 8.67 -11.11
C GLY A 104 2.75 8.12 -11.91
N ILE A 105 1.57 8.02 -11.29
CA ILE A 105 0.35 7.51 -11.93
C ILE A 105 -0.68 8.63 -12.10
N LYS A 106 -1.65 8.39 -12.99
CA LYS A 106 -2.78 9.30 -13.16
C LYS A 106 -3.72 9.19 -11.94
N PRO A 107 -4.11 10.32 -11.30
CA PRO A 107 -5.03 10.27 -10.19
C PRO A 107 -6.42 9.77 -10.60
N LEU A 108 -7.11 9.17 -9.64
CA LEU A 108 -8.54 8.90 -9.77
C LEU A 108 -9.29 10.21 -10.05
N LYS A 109 -10.42 10.11 -10.76
CA LYS A 109 -11.28 11.27 -10.96
C LYS A 109 -11.90 11.70 -9.63
N LYS A 110 -12.05 13.01 -9.42
CA LYS A 110 -12.59 13.58 -8.18
C LYS A 110 -13.99 13.04 -7.86
N GLU A 111 -14.82 12.84 -8.89
CA GLU A 111 -16.18 12.28 -8.73
C GLU A 111 -16.14 10.84 -8.21
N ILE A 112 -15.17 10.04 -8.66
CA ILE A 112 -14.99 8.66 -8.20
C ILE A 112 -14.61 8.66 -6.73
N VAL A 113 -13.66 9.52 -6.34
CA VAL A 113 -13.21 9.65 -4.94
C VAL A 113 -14.39 9.98 -4.02
N PHE A 114 -15.19 10.98 -4.38
CA PHE A 114 -16.34 11.39 -3.55
C PHE A 114 -17.44 10.34 -3.52
N ASN A 115 -17.77 9.70 -4.65
CA ASN A 115 -18.72 8.60 -4.66
C ASN A 115 -18.27 7.41 -3.80
N THR A 116 -16.96 7.12 -3.77
CA THR A 116 -16.41 6.06 -2.92
C THR A 116 -16.48 6.43 -1.44
N ILE A 117 -16.31 7.71 -1.08
CA ILE A 117 -16.55 8.18 0.29
C ILE A 117 -18.01 7.94 0.70
N GLU A 118 -18.99 8.25 -0.16
CA GLU A 118 -20.42 7.98 0.15
C GLU A 118 -20.66 6.49 0.40
N LYS A 119 -20.15 5.62 -0.48
CA LYS A 119 -20.29 4.16 -0.31
C LYS A 119 -19.69 3.67 1.00
N LEU A 120 -18.52 4.19 1.37
CA LEU A 120 -17.87 3.86 2.64
C LEU A 120 -18.64 4.37 3.86
N VAL A 121 -19.38 5.48 3.72
CA VAL A 121 -20.31 5.97 4.75
C VAL A 121 -21.52 5.03 4.87
N GLU A 122 -22.12 4.62 3.76
CA GLU A 122 -23.23 3.66 3.73
C GLU A 122 -22.84 2.31 4.34
N LYS A 123 -21.62 1.84 4.06
CA LYS A 123 -21.05 0.60 4.63
C LYS A 123 -20.62 0.75 6.09
N GLY A 124 -20.68 1.95 6.68
CA GLY A 124 -20.33 2.20 8.08
C GLY A 124 -18.83 2.17 8.40
N TYR A 125 -17.97 2.34 7.39
CA TYR A 125 -16.52 2.50 7.59
C TYR A 125 -16.15 3.96 7.85
N LEU A 126 -16.92 4.90 7.27
CA LEU A 126 -16.78 6.33 7.45
C LEU A 126 -18.05 6.94 8.06
N GLN A 127 -17.92 8.11 8.67
CA GLN A 127 -19.04 8.89 9.18
C GLN A 127 -18.89 10.36 8.77
N LYS A 128 -19.96 10.93 8.21
CA LYS A 128 -20.04 12.38 7.98
C LYS A 128 -20.48 13.10 9.24
N LEU A 129 -19.71 14.11 9.61
CA LEU A 129 -20.03 15.05 10.67
C LEU A 129 -20.16 16.44 10.06
N LYS A 130 -21.16 17.20 10.51
CA LYS A 130 -21.24 18.63 10.22
C LYS A 130 -20.71 19.40 11.41
N LYS A 131 -19.72 20.25 11.19
CA LYS A 131 -19.15 21.13 12.22
C LYS A 131 -18.92 22.50 11.60
N ASP A 132 -19.46 23.55 12.22
CA ASP A 132 -19.27 24.94 11.81
C ASP A 132 -19.60 25.23 10.33
N GLY A 133 -20.59 24.53 9.77
CA GLY A 133 -21.01 24.66 8.37
C GLY A 133 -20.23 23.79 7.38
N GLU A 134 -19.14 23.16 7.81
CA GLU A 134 -18.29 22.30 7.00
C GLU A 134 -18.59 20.81 7.24
N THR A 135 -18.26 19.99 6.24
CA THR A 135 -18.42 18.53 6.32
C THR A 135 -17.06 17.90 6.61
N ILE A 136 -16.99 17.11 7.68
CA ILE A 136 -15.81 16.37 8.09
C ILE A 136 -16.12 14.88 7.98
N ILE A 137 -15.18 14.11 7.44
CA ILE A 137 -15.25 12.65 7.34
C ILE A 137 -14.42 12.04 8.46
N LYS A 138 -15.07 11.25 9.31
CA LYS A 138 -14.43 10.48 10.39
C LYS A 138 -14.26 9.03 9.98
N ILE A 139 -13.11 8.43 10.24
CA ILE A 139 -12.91 6.99 10.09
C ILE A 139 -13.43 6.24 11.33
N LEU A 140 -14.27 5.23 11.11
CA LEU A 140 -14.85 4.39 12.18
C LEU A 140 -14.15 3.05 12.29
N LYS A 141 -13.76 2.45 11.16
CA LYS A 141 -13.05 1.17 11.09
C LYS A 141 -11.77 1.35 10.29
N ARG A 142 -10.63 1.00 10.90
CA ARG A 142 -9.36 0.88 10.18
C ARG A 142 -9.26 -0.53 9.62
N VAL A 143 -8.82 -0.63 8.38
CA VAL A 143 -8.45 -1.91 7.77
C VAL A 143 -6.97 -2.07 8.09
N GLU A 144 -6.64 -2.99 9.00
CA GLU A 144 -5.27 -3.41 9.29
C GLU A 144 -4.71 -4.26 8.14
#